data_AF-A0A1G2IXI0-F1
#
_entry.id   AF-A0A1G2IXI0-F1
#
_cell.length_a   1.000
_cell.length_b   1.000
_cell.length_c   1.000
_cell.angle_alpha   90.00
_cell.angle_beta   90.00
_cell.angle_gamma   90.00
#
_symmetry.space_group_name_H-M   'P 1'
#
loop_
_entity.id
_entity.type
_entity.pdbx_description
1 polymer ?
#
loop_
_entity_poly.entity_id
_entity_poly.type
_entity_poly.pdbx_seq_one_letter_code
_entity_poly.pdbx_strand_id
1 'polypeptide(L)'
;MVINNTLFIIEVKFQKVAGSVDEKLQTCDYKRKQYAKLMAPLNIEVEYIYILSDWFRKPAYKDTLDYIISVGCQYYFKYLPLQKLGLPVPE
;
A
#
# COMPACT_ATOMS: atom_id res chain seq x y z
N MET A 1 6.65 9.87 -1.23
CA MET A 1 6.43 11.28 -1.64
C MET A 1 5.63 11.95 -0.53
N VAL A 2 6.01 13.15 -0.10
CA VAL A 2 5.32 13.88 0.98
C VAL A 2 4.42 14.95 0.35
N ILE A 3 3.12 14.89 0.60
CA ILE A 3 2.13 15.88 0.15
C ILE A 3 1.25 16.21 1.35
N ASN A 4 1.02 17.49 1.63
CA ASN A 4 0.17 17.94 2.74
C ASN A 4 0.51 17.29 4.09
N ASN A 5 1.79 17.17 4.43
CA ASN A 5 2.25 16.48 5.65
C ASN A 5 1.93 14.97 5.71
N THR A 6 1.59 14.34 4.59
CA THR A 6 1.39 12.89 4.50
C THR A 6 2.46 12.26 3.61
N LEU A 7 3.20 11.29 4.17
CA LEU A 7 4.15 10.44 3.46
C LEU A 7 3.40 9.26 2.84
N PHE A 8 3.36 9.22 1.52
CA PHE A 8 2.84 8.09 0.76
C PHE A 8 3.96 7.08 0.47
N ILE A 9 3.74 5.85 0.93
CA ILE A 9 4.59 4.69 0.66
C ILE A 9 3.86 3.79 -0.31
N ILE A 10 4.38 3.70 -1.53
CA ILE A 10 3.77 2.92 -2.61
C ILE A 10 4.67 1.71 -2.87
N GLU A 11 4.13 0.51 -2.64
CA GLU A 11 4.86 -0.74 -2.87
C GLU A 11 4.17 -1.56 -3.96
N VAL A 12 4.89 -1.85 -5.03
CA VAL A 12 4.36 -2.65 -6.15
C VAL A 12 4.62 -4.13 -5.87
N LYS A 13 3.57 -4.94 -5.90
CA LYS A 13 3.60 -6.40 -5.77
C LYS A 13 3.18 -7.05 -7.07
N PHE A 14 4.15 -7.68 -7.71
CA PHE A 14 3.95 -8.39 -8.96
C PHE A 14 4.27 -9.87 -8.78
N GLN A 15 3.37 -10.75 -9.24
CA GLN A 15 3.53 -12.20 -9.15
C GLN A 15 2.93 -12.85 -10.40
N LYS A 16 3.56 -13.93 -10.91
CA LYS A 16 3.10 -14.72 -12.06
C LYS A 16 2.83 -16.19 -11.75
N VAL A 17 3.43 -16.72 -10.68
CA VAL A 17 3.33 -18.11 -10.21
C VAL A 17 3.30 -18.13 -8.68
N ALA A 18 2.90 -19.23 -8.04
CA ALA A 18 2.91 -19.30 -6.57
C ALA A 18 4.34 -19.07 -6.03
N GLY A 19 4.49 -18.29 -4.97
CA GLY A 19 5.80 -18.02 -4.40
C GLY A 19 5.79 -17.10 -3.18
N SER A 20 6.97 -16.84 -2.61
CA SER A 20 7.15 -16.15 -1.32
C SER A 20 6.56 -14.73 -1.22
N VAL A 21 6.12 -14.12 -2.33
CA VAL A 21 5.39 -12.84 -2.29
C VAL A 21 4.01 -13.00 -1.67
N ASP A 22 3.39 -14.17 -1.85
CA ASP A 22 2.06 -14.50 -1.32
C ASP A 22 2.03 -14.44 0.23
N GLU A 23 3.12 -14.85 0.89
CA GLU A 23 3.26 -14.90 2.34
C GLU A 23 3.50 -13.51 2.98
N LYS A 24 3.95 -12.53 2.19
CA LYS A 24 4.48 -11.25 2.72
C LYS A 24 3.48 -10.10 2.68
N LEU A 25 2.31 -10.27 2.06
CA LEU A 25 1.29 -9.22 1.95
C LEU A 25 0.79 -8.70 3.31
N GLN A 26 0.81 -9.56 4.34
CA GLN A 26 0.37 -9.20 5.69
C GLN A 26 1.36 -8.29 6.44
N THR A 27 2.60 -8.17 5.95
CA THR A 27 3.65 -7.37 6.62
C THR A 27 3.46 -5.85 6.44
N CYS A 28 2.45 -5.41 5.69
CA CYS A 28 2.13 -3.99 5.50
C CYS A 28 1.88 -3.25 6.81
N ASP A 29 1.17 -3.87 7.75
CA ASP A 29 0.87 -3.25 9.06
C ASP A 29 2.16 -2.91 9.81
N TYR A 30 3.08 -3.88 9.90
CA TYR A 30 4.36 -3.68 10.56
C TYR A 30 5.15 -2.54 9.92
N LYS A 31 5.26 -2.54 8.58
CA LYS A 31 5.95 -1.47 7.85
C LYS A 31 5.31 -0.12 8.11
N ARG A 32 3.99 0.00 7.94
CA ARG A 32 3.23 1.24 8.18
C ARG A 32 3.49 1.78 9.59
N LYS A 33 3.42 0.93 10.62
CA LYS A 33 3.68 1.30 12.01
C LYS A 33 5.13 1.77 12.23
N GLN A 34 6.12 1.13 11.62
CA GLN A 34 7.52 1.58 11.72
C GLN A 34 7.71 2.95 11.08
N TYR A 35 7.18 3.16 9.88
CA TYR A 35 7.27 4.45 9.21
C TYR A 35 6.51 5.54 9.98
N ALA A 36 5.31 5.24 10.49
CA ALA A 36 4.55 6.17 11.32
C ALA A 36 5.34 6.58 12.58
N LYS A 37 6.00 5.63 13.25
CA LYS A 37 6.85 5.92 14.42
C LYS A 37 8.04 6.82 14.06
N LEU A 38 8.66 6.59 12.91
CA LEU A 38 9.80 7.41 12.44
C LEU A 38 9.36 8.82 12.05
N MET A 39 8.15 8.98 11.52
CA MET A 39 7.60 10.25 11.04
C MET A 39 6.86 11.05 12.12
N ALA A 40 6.48 10.41 13.23
CA ALA A 40 5.77 11.04 14.34
C ALA A 40 6.43 12.33 14.89
N PRO A 41 7.77 12.41 15.06
CA PRO A 41 8.40 13.65 15.53
C PRO A 41 8.26 14.84 14.58
N LEU A 42 8.00 14.57 13.29
CA LEU A 42 7.82 15.59 12.25
C LEU A 42 6.35 15.94 12.03
N ASN A 43 5.44 15.34 12.81
CA ASN A 43 3.99 15.47 12.64
C ASN A 43 3.53 15.10 11.22
N ILE A 44 4.21 14.12 10.60
CA ILE A 44 3.91 13.63 9.25
C ILE A 44 3.07 12.35 9.37
N GLU A 45 1.92 12.34 8.70
CA GLU A 45 1.08 11.16 8.58
C GLU A 45 1.67 10.16 7.58
N VAL A 46 1.37 8.87 7.73
CA VAL A 46 1.90 7.83 6.84
C VAL A 46 0.78 7.00 6.24
N GLU A 47 0.69 7.05 4.92
CA GLU A 47 -0.23 6.26 4.11
C GLU A 47 0.55 5.18 3.37
N TYR A 48 0.08 3.94 3.48
CA TYR A 48 0.75 2.78 2.89
C TYR A 48 -0.15 2.14 1.84
N ILE A 49 0.32 2.11 0.60
CA ILE A 49 -0.46 1.74 -0.58
C ILE A 49 0.24 0.60 -1.32
N TYR A 50 -0.49 -0.49 -1.56
CA TYR A 50 -0.05 -1.56 -2.45
C TYR A 50 -0.58 -1.40 -3.87
N ILE A 51 0.28 -1.63 -4.85
CA ILE A 51 -0.12 -1.82 -6.25
C ILE A 51 0.06 -3.30 -6.57
N LEU A 52 -1.05 -4.02 -6.69
CA LEU A 52 -1.09 -5.45 -6.88
C LEU A 52 -1.27 -5.81 -8.37
N SER A 53 -0.59 -6.85 -8.82
CA SER A 53 -0.88 -7.52 -10.11
C SER A 53 -2.17 -8.34 -10.07
N ASP A 54 -2.70 -8.72 -11.23
CA ASP A 54 -3.94 -9.52 -11.33
C ASP A 54 -3.86 -10.87 -10.61
N TRP A 55 -2.65 -11.39 -10.38
CA TRP A 55 -2.45 -12.63 -9.63
C TRP A 55 -3.16 -12.62 -8.28
N PHE A 56 -3.17 -11.47 -7.60
CA PHE A 56 -3.79 -11.29 -6.29
C PHE A 56 -5.30 -11.08 -6.34
N ARG A 57 -5.92 -11.11 -7.54
CA ARG A 57 -7.38 -11.10 -7.69
C ARG A 57 -8.02 -12.46 -7.40
N LYS A 58 -7.22 -13.52 -7.24
CA LYS A 58 -7.75 -14.85 -6.93
C LYS A 58 -8.51 -14.84 -5.59
N PRO A 59 -9.61 -15.61 -5.47
CA PRO A 59 -10.44 -15.61 -4.26
C PRO A 59 -9.68 -16.02 -3.00
N ALA A 60 -8.62 -16.81 -3.12
CA ALA A 60 -7.76 -17.21 -2.01
C ALA A 60 -7.09 -16.04 -1.28
N TYR A 61 -6.95 -14.87 -1.91
CA TYR A 61 -6.35 -13.68 -1.27
C TYR A 61 -7.38 -12.78 -0.62
N LYS A 62 -8.69 -13.10 -0.68
CA LYS A 62 -9.75 -12.23 -0.15
C LYS A 62 -9.48 -11.84 1.31
N ASP A 63 -9.21 -12.81 2.18
CA ASP A 63 -8.95 -12.54 3.59
C ASP A 63 -7.70 -11.68 3.81
N THR A 64 -6.68 -11.85 2.95
CA THR A 64 -5.46 -11.03 2.99
C THR A 64 -5.72 -9.59 2.52
N LEU A 65 -6.55 -9.41 1.49
CA LEU A 65 -6.96 -8.09 1.00
C LEU A 65 -7.83 -7.35 2.01
N ASP A 66 -8.79 -8.06 2.62
CA ASP A 66 -9.62 -7.52 3.69
C ASP A 66 -8.76 -7.15 4.91
N TYR A 67 -7.76 -7.97 5.24
CA TYR A 67 -6.79 -7.64 6.29
C TYR A 67 -6.00 -6.36 5.98
N ILE A 68 -5.49 -6.20 4.76
CA ILE A 68 -4.77 -4.98 4.33
C ILE A 68 -5.61 -3.72 4.59
N ILE A 69 -6.91 -3.75 4.24
CA ILE A 69 -7.83 -2.64 4.50
C ILE A 69 -8.03 -2.43 6.01
N SER A 70 -8.23 -3.51 6.76
CA SER A 70 -8.50 -3.47 8.20
C SER A 70 -7.37 -2.81 9.01
N VAL A 71 -6.10 -2.95 8.56
CA VAL A 71 -4.93 -2.36 9.22
C VAL A 71 -4.64 -0.93 8.77
N GLY A 72 -5.52 -0.33 7.96
CA GLY A 72 -5.38 1.03 7.42
C GLY A 72 -4.37 1.14 6.29
N CYS A 73 -4.09 0.05 5.58
CA CYS A 73 -3.35 0.10 4.32
C CYS A 73 -4.34 0.08 3.14
N GLN A 74 -3.95 0.65 2.01
CA GLN A 74 -4.77 0.65 0.80
C GLN A 74 -4.16 -0.28 -0.24
N TYR A 75 -4.96 -0.81 -1.15
CA TYR A 75 -4.45 -1.51 -2.32
C TYR A 75 -5.20 -1.12 -3.58
N TYR A 76 -4.50 -1.19 -4.71
CA TYR A 76 -5.05 -0.99 -6.05
C TYR A 76 -4.50 -2.05 -6.98
N PHE A 77 -5.28 -2.42 -8.00
CA PHE A 77 -4.82 -3.38 -9.01
C PHE A 77 -4.36 -2.66 -10.27
N LYS A 78 -3.12 -2.93 -10.71
CA LYS A 78 -2.46 -2.39 -11.91
C LYS A 78 -2.24 -0.88 -11.98
N TYR A 79 -3.13 -0.09 -11.40
CA TYR A 79 -3.15 1.36 -11.55
C TYR A 79 -3.42 2.04 -10.22
N LEU A 80 -2.62 3.05 -9.90
CA LEU A 80 -2.85 3.95 -8.78
C LEU A 80 -3.29 5.30 -9.34
N PRO A 81 -4.55 5.73 -9.14
CA PRO A 81 -5.00 7.04 -9.57
C PRO A 81 -4.20 8.13 -8.85
N LEU A 82 -3.32 8.83 -9.56
CA LEU A 82 -2.48 9.90 -9.00
C LEU A 82 -3.32 11.06 -8.45
N GLN A 83 -4.55 11.24 -8.95
CA GLN A 83 -5.55 12.19 -8.42
C GLN A 83 -5.92 11.91 -6.96
N LYS A 84 -5.89 10.65 -6.51
CA LYS A 84 -6.13 10.28 -5.10
C LYS A 84 -4.96 10.63 -4.18
N LEU A 85 -3.76 10.84 -4.73
CA LEU A 85 -2.58 11.23 -3.98
C LEU A 85 -2.49 12.75 -3.77
N GLY A 86 -3.46 13.54 -4.25
CA GLY A 86 -3.41 15.00 -4.19
C GLY A 86 -2.31 15.62 -5.06
N LEU A 87 -1.83 14.88 -6.05
CA LEU A 87 -0.85 15.37 -7.01
C LEU A 87 -1.51 16.26 -8.06
N PRO A 88 -0.92 17.42 -8.42
CA PRO A 88 -1.32 18.13 -9.62
C PRO A 88 -1.07 17.23 -10.82
N VAL A 89 -2.13 16.94 -11.58
CA VAL A 89 -2.01 16.25 -12.85
C VAL A 89 -1.34 17.22 -13.82
N PRO A 90 -0.24 16.85 -14.49
CA PRO A 90 0.28 17.67 -15.57
C PRO A 90 -0.81 17.78 -16.65
N GLU A 91 -1.14 19.00 -17.07
CA GLU A 91 -2.00 19.23 -18.25
C GLU A 91 -1.41 18.59 -19.52
#